data_AF-A0A352SJ88-F1
#
_entry.id   AF-A0A352SJ88-F1
#
_cell.length_a   1.000
_cell.length_b   1.000
_cell.length_c   1.000
_cell.angle_alpha   90.00
_cell.angle_beta   90.00
_cell.angle_gamma   90.00
#
_symmetry.space_group_name_H-M   'P 1'
#
loop_
_entity.id
_entity.type
_entity.pdbx_description
1 polymer ?
#
loop_
_entity_poly.entity_id
_entity_poly.type
_entity_poly.pdbx_seq_one_letter_code
_entity_poly.pdbx_strand_id
1 'polypeptide(L)'
;MDGMLSQEEINALLGNVDADSTSEEAASDAVQTSSDISKAEKLTPEESDALGEISNISMGTAATTLSILVNNRVDITTPTVSYTTLEELSAQCEAPVVFIYISYKTGLQGKNLLILKERDVKVITDLMMGGDGTNVDDTELSDLHLSAICEAMNQMMGS
;
A
#
# COMPACT_ATOMS: atom_id res chain seq x y z
N MET A 1 -29.67 28.59 -55.03
CA MET A 1 -29.04 27.35 -55.53
C MET A 1 -27.55 27.54 -55.37
N ASP A 2 -26.80 26.75 -54.63
CA ASP A 2 -27.07 25.73 -53.63
C ASP A 2 -25.75 25.69 -52.86
N GLY A 3 -25.81 25.87 -51.56
CA GLY A 3 -24.63 25.91 -50.70
C GLY A 3 -24.76 24.87 -49.60
N MET A 4 -25.38 23.72 -49.90
CA MET A 4 -25.26 22.55 -49.04
C MET A 4 -23.78 22.19 -48.96
N LEU A 5 -23.20 22.42 -47.79
CA LEU A 5 -21.89 21.93 -47.42
C LEU A 5 -21.87 20.41 -47.57
N SER A 6 -20.79 19.88 -48.12
CA SER A 6 -20.61 18.44 -48.24
C SER A 6 -20.55 17.78 -46.85
N GLN A 7 -20.97 16.52 -46.73
CA GLN A 7 -20.87 15.79 -45.45
C GLN A 7 -19.43 15.72 -44.90
N GLU A 8 -18.43 15.87 -45.76
CA GLU A 8 -17.01 15.92 -45.39
C GLU A 8 -16.62 17.26 -44.76
N GLU A 9 -17.16 18.39 -45.25
CA GLU A 9 -16.98 19.71 -44.62
C GLU A 9 -17.72 19.82 -43.28
N ILE A 10 -18.90 19.17 -43.17
CA ILE A 10 -19.67 19.11 -41.93
C ILE A 10 -18.88 18.36 -40.85
N ASN A 11 -18.26 17.23 -41.18
CA ASN A 11 -17.45 16.46 -40.23
C ASN A 11 -16.18 17.21 -39.80
N ALA A 12 -15.56 17.99 -40.71
CA ALA A 12 -14.40 18.82 -40.39
C ALA A 12 -14.75 19.99 -39.44
N LEU A 13 -15.97 20.54 -39.57
CA LEU A 13 -16.49 21.57 -38.66
C LEU A 13 -16.87 21.02 -37.28
N LEU A 14 -17.45 19.82 -37.21
CA LEU A 14 -17.82 19.17 -35.94
C LEU A 14 -16.62 18.56 -35.20
N GLY A 15 -15.59 18.11 -35.92
CA GLY A 15 -14.43 17.44 -35.32
C GLY A 15 -13.45 18.34 -34.57
N ASN A 16 -13.60 19.67 -34.65
CA ASN A 16 -12.71 20.63 -34.00
C ASN A 16 -13.43 21.57 -33.01
N VAL A 17 -14.69 21.29 -32.68
CA VAL A 17 -15.39 21.89 -31.52
C VAL A 17 -15.21 20.94 -30.35
N ASP A 18 -13.97 20.87 -29.90
CA ASP A 18 -13.66 20.51 -28.53
C ASP A 18 -14.32 21.52 -27.57
N ALA A 19 -14.70 21.02 -26.39
CA ALA A 19 -14.69 21.75 -25.14
C ALA A 19 -15.46 23.09 -25.06
N ASP A 20 -16.70 23.05 -24.54
CA ASP A 20 -16.98 23.73 -23.27
C ASP A 20 -18.33 23.26 -22.65
N SER A 21 -18.31 23.05 -21.34
CA SER A 21 -19.44 23.15 -20.40
C SER A 21 -20.46 21.98 -20.24
N THR A 22 -20.11 21.15 -19.25
CA THR A 22 -20.90 20.80 -18.03
C THR A 22 -21.90 19.62 -17.99
N SER A 23 -21.50 18.64 -17.17
CA SER A 23 -22.24 17.90 -16.11
C SER A 23 -23.25 16.78 -16.42
N GLU A 24 -22.86 15.59 -15.92
CA GLU A 24 -23.66 14.58 -15.18
C GLU A 24 -24.66 13.70 -15.97
N GLU A 25 -24.80 12.39 -15.75
CA GLU A 25 -24.05 11.34 -15.05
C GLU A 25 -24.74 10.02 -15.46
N ALA A 26 -24.03 9.11 -16.14
CA ALA A 26 -24.46 7.72 -16.31
C ALA A 26 -23.21 6.86 -16.59
N ALA A 27 -22.37 6.72 -15.56
CA ALA A 27 -21.16 5.91 -15.63
C ALA A 27 -21.52 4.42 -15.59
N SER A 28 -21.52 3.81 -16.78
CA SER A 28 -21.34 2.37 -16.93
C SER A 28 -19.90 2.05 -16.53
N ASP A 29 -19.73 1.54 -15.31
CA ASP A 29 -18.44 1.09 -14.77
C ASP A 29 -17.99 -0.20 -15.49
N ALA A 30 -17.42 -0.01 -16.68
CA ALA A 30 -16.66 -1.02 -17.38
C ALA A 30 -15.27 -1.07 -16.75
N VAL A 31 -15.10 -2.05 -15.86
CA VAL A 31 -13.83 -2.51 -15.29
C VAL A 31 -12.75 -2.50 -16.37
N GLN A 32 -11.85 -1.53 -16.30
CA GLN A 32 -10.62 -1.51 -17.08
C GLN A 32 -9.72 -2.65 -16.60
N THR A 33 -9.73 -3.71 -17.39
CA THR A 33 -8.81 -4.85 -17.43
C THR A 33 -7.35 -4.43 -17.25
N SER A 34 -6.78 -4.64 -16.06
CA SER A 34 -5.63 -5.53 -15.77
C SER A 34 -4.45 -5.62 -16.76
N SER A 35 -4.16 -4.59 -17.56
CA SER A 35 -3.17 -4.64 -18.64
C SER A 35 -1.97 -3.70 -18.45
N ASP A 36 -2.03 -2.76 -17.50
CA ASP A 36 -1.04 -1.67 -17.41
C ASP A 36 0.26 -2.01 -16.67
N ILE A 37 0.36 -3.15 -15.99
CA ILE A 37 1.62 -3.59 -15.35
C ILE A 37 2.70 -3.91 -16.39
N SER A 38 2.30 -4.21 -17.63
CA SER A 38 3.22 -4.51 -18.72
C SER A 38 4.01 -3.30 -19.22
N LYS A 39 3.64 -2.07 -18.83
CA LYS A 39 4.32 -0.82 -19.20
C LYS A 39 4.95 -0.07 -18.01
N ALA A 40 4.74 -0.53 -16.78
CA ALA A 40 5.52 -0.03 -15.66
C ALA A 40 6.97 -0.51 -15.84
N GLU A 41 7.93 0.42 -15.85
CA GLU A 41 9.35 0.07 -15.78
C GLU A 41 9.57 -0.82 -14.56
N LYS A 42 9.85 -2.10 -14.81
CA LYS A 42 10.28 -3.01 -13.75
C LYS A 42 11.71 -2.65 -13.37
N LEU A 43 11.99 -2.70 -12.08
CA LEU A 43 13.30 -2.53 -11.49
C LEU A 43 14.26 -3.51 -12.15
N THR A 44 15.46 -3.05 -12.45
CA THR A 44 16.55 -3.94 -12.87
C THR A 44 16.90 -4.88 -11.71
N PRO A 45 17.59 -6.00 -11.98
CA PRO A 45 18.09 -6.87 -10.92
C PRO A 45 18.96 -6.12 -9.90
N GLU A 46 19.77 -5.15 -10.34
CA GLU A 46 20.59 -4.34 -9.42
C GLU A 46 19.73 -3.42 -8.55
N GLU A 47 18.67 -2.82 -9.10
CA GLU A 47 17.77 -1.96 -8.33
C GLU A 47 16.93 -2.75 -7.33
N SER A 48 16.49 -3.96 -7.68
CA SER A 48 15.79 -4.86 -6.76
C SER A 48 16.71 -5.33 -5.62
N ASP A 49 17.97 -5.61 -5.92
CA ASP A 49 18.98 -5.99 -4.93
C ASP A 49 19.28 -4.82 -3.98
N ALA A 50 19.50 -3.62 -4.53
CA ALA A 50 19.68 -2.40 -3.76
C ALA A 50 18.48 -2.11 -2.85
N LEU A 51 17.25 -2.30 -3.33
CA LEU A 51 16.04 -2.16 -2.51
C LEU A 51 16.00 -3.20 -1.38
N GLY A 52 16.41 -4.44 -1.66
CA GLY A 52 16.53 -5.50 -0.66
C GLY A 52 17.56 -5.17 0.42
N GLU A 53 18.75 -4.69 0.04
CA GLU A 53 19.79 -4.27 0.98
C GLU A 53 19.35 -3.10 1.86
N ILE A 54 18.75 -2.06 1.26
CA ILE A 54 18.19 -0.92 2.00
C ILE A 54 17.14 -1.43 2.99
N SER A 55 16.23 -2.29 2.54
CA SER A 55 15.18 -2.85 3.39
C SER A 55 15.74 -3.68 4.53
N ASN A 56 16.78 -4.47 4.30
CA ASN A 56 17.44 -5.27 5.35
C ASN A 56 18.08 -4.38 6.42
N ILE A 57 18.73 -3.27 6.02
CA ILE A 57 19.31 -2.30 6.96
C ILE A 57 18.21 -1.59 7.75
N SER A 58 17.19 -1.04 7.06
CA SER A 58 16.07 -0.32 7.68
C SER A 58 15.26 -1.21 8.62
N MET A 59 15.04 -2.47 8.27
CA MET A 59 14.35 -3.40 9.15
C MET A 59 15.21 -3.83 10.35
N GLY A 60 16.53 -3.82 10.22
CA GLY A 60 17.45 -4.05 11.34
C GLY A 60 17.38 -2.95 12.41
N THR A 61 17.30 -1.68 12.00
CA THR A 61 17.10 -0.56 12.93
C THR A 61 15.72 -0.63 13.58
N ALA A 62 14.68 -0.90 12.77
CA ALA A 62 13.32 -1.12 13.25
C ALA A 62 13.22 -2.26 14.27
N ALA A 63 13.91 -3.38 14.04
CA ALA A 63 13.96 -4.52 14.97
C ALA A 63 14.55 -4.14 16.34
N THR A 64 15.58 -3.29 16.33
CA THR A 64 16.19 -2.77 17.56
C THR A 64 15.20 -1.90 18.33
N THR A 65 14.51 -0.98 17.65
CA THR A 65 13.46 -0.13 18.25
C THR A 65 12.32 -0.97 18.81
N LEU A 66 11.82 -1.95 18.04
CA LEU A 66 10.75 -2.82 18.49
C LEU A 66 11.19 -3.67 19.70
N SER A 67 12.43 -4.14 19.73
CA SER A 67 12.97 -4.91 20.87
C SER A 67 12.90 -4.12 22.18
N ILE A 68 13.15 -2.81 22.13
CA ILE A 68 13.03 -1.92 23.28
C ILE A 68 11.56 -1.78 23.69
N LEU A 69 10.66 -1.60 22.72
CA LEU A 69 9.22 -1.42 22.96
C LEU A 69 8.54 -2.66 23.56
N VAL A 70 8.89 -3.86 23.08
CA VAL A 70 8.32 -5.12 23.57
C VAL A 70 9.14 -5.74 24.71
N ASN A 71 10.23 -5.10 25.12
CA ASN A 71 11.20 -5.61 26.10
C ASN A 71 11.64 -7.07 25.86
N ASN A 72 11.80 -7.43 24.59
CA ASN A 72 12.15 -8.77 24.14
C ASN A 72 13.08 -8.68 22.95
N ARG A 73 13.92 -9.70 22.74
CA ARG A 73 14.80 -9.74 21.56
C ARG A 73 13.93 -9.96 20.32
N VAL A 74 13.97 -9.01 19.39
CA VAL A 74 13.37 -9.11 18.06
C VAL A 74 14.46 -9.16 17.02
N ASP A 75 14.42 -10.19 16.17
CA ASP A 75 15.29 -10.33 15.01
C ASP A 75 14.42 -10.28 13.75
N ILE A 76 14.69 -9.33 12.85
CA ILE A 76 14.04 -9.25 11.53
C ILE A 76 15.05 -9.67 10.46
N THR A 77 14.66 -10.67 9.66
CA THR A 77 15.52 -11.22 8.60
C THR A 77 15.31 -10.50 7.28
N THR A 78 16.20 -10.79 6.33
CA THR A 78 16.18 -10.19 4.99
C THR A 78 14.86 -10.44 4.26
N PRO A 79 14.18 -9.37 3.81
CA PRO A 79 12.92 -9.50 3.08
C PRO A 79 13.17 -9.96 1.63
N THR A 80 12.11 -10.49 1.01
CA THR A 80 12.09 -10.80 -0.43
C THR A 80 11.35 -9.70 -1.20
N VAL A 81 11.92 -9.24 -2.30
CA VAL A 81 11.30 -8.23 -3.17
C VAL A 81 10.58 -8.92 -4.33
N SER A 82 9.34 -8.52 -4.58
CA SER A 82 8.55 -9.02 -5.73
C SER A 82 7.53 -7.99 -6.19
N TYR A 83 7.05 -8.17 -7.43
CA TYR A 83 5.94 -7.39 -7.98
C TYR A 83 4.63 -8.10 -7.70
N THR A 84 3.62 -7.34 -7.30
CA THR A 84 2.26 -7.83 -7.16
C THR A 84 1.26 -6.71 -7.44
N THR A 85 0.00 -7.08 -7.63
CA THR A 85 -1.13 -6.14 -7.72
C THR A 85 -1.87 -6.03 -6.40
N LEU A 86 -2.68 -4.98 -6.26
CA LEU A 86 -3.60 -4.87 -5.14
C LEU A 86 -4.63 -6.03 -5.12
N GLU A 87 -5.05 -6.51 -6.29
CA GLU A 87 -5.97 -7.64 -6.45
C GLU A 87 -5.34 -8.95 -5.97
N GLU A 88 -4.11 -9.25 -6.40
CA GLU A 88 -3.35 -10.42 -5.93
C GLU A 88 -3.07 -10.34 -4.44
N LEU A 89 -2.67 -9.17 -3.93
CA LEU A 89 -2.42 -8.95 -2.52
C LEU A 89 -3.69 -9.18 -1.69
N SER A 90 -4.83 -8.65 -2.14
CA SER A 90 -6.13 -8.86 -1.50
C SER A 90 -6.56 -10.33 -1.52
N ALA A 91 -6.23 -11.09 -2.57
CA ALA A 91 -6.54 -12.51 -2.66
C ALA A 91 -5.64 -13.38 -1.78
N GLN A 92 -4.40 -12.93 -1.51
CA GLN A 92 -3.43 -13.62 -0.65
C GLN A 92 -3.63 -13.34 0.84
N CYS A 93 -4.22 -12.17 1.19
CA CYS A 93 -4.47 -11.79 2.58
C CYS A 93 -5.82 -12.34 3.08
N GLU A 94 -5.79 -13.43 3.82
CA GLU A 94 -6.97 -13.93 4.55
C GLU A 94 -7.32 -13.01 5.73
N ALA A 95 -8.51 -12.42 5.70
CA ALA A 95 -9.02 -11.58 6.78
C ALA A 95 -9.27 -12.41 8.07
N PRO A 96 -9.14 -11.81 9.26
CA PRO A 96 -8.87 -10.40 9.54
C PRO A 96 -7.38 -10.01 9.53
N VAL A 97 -7.08 -8.85 8.93
CA VAL A 97 -5.74 -8.25 8.87
C VAL A 97 -5.80 -6.77 9.22
N VAL A 98 -4.68 -6.23 9.71
CA VAL A 98 -4.51 -4.81 10.03
C VAL A 98 -3.67 -4.16 8.94
N PHE A 99 -4.21 -3.09 8.34
CA PHE A 99 -3.53 -2.27 7.34
C PHE A 99 -3.01 -0.98 7.97
N ILE A 100 -1.72 -0.73 7.82
CA ILE A 100 -1.05 0.47 8.32
C ILE A 100 -0.53 1.26 7.13
N TYR A 101 -1.13 2.45 6.93
CA TYR A 101 -0.73 3.37 5.86
C TYR A 101 0.31 4.35 6.37
N ILE A 102 1.46 4.38 5.70
CA ILE A 102 2.55 5.32 5.99
C ILE A 102 2.75 6.22 4.77
N SER A 103 2.59 7.53 4.99
CA SER A 103 2.72 8.54 3.95
C SER A 103 4.10 9.17 3.98
N TYR A 104 4.78 9.18 2.84
CA TYR A 104 6.01 9.96 2.67
C TYR A 104 5.66 11.45 2.60
N LYS A 105 6.37 12.28 3.39
CA LYS A 105 6.16 13.73 3.42
C LYS A 105 7.04 14.49 2.42
N THR A 106 8.28 14.04 2.25
CA THR A 106 9.29 14.70 1.41
C THR A 106 10.22 13.65 0.80
N GLY A 107 10.74 13.92 -0.39
CA GLY A 107 11.73 13.08 -1.08
C GLY A 107 11.07 12.03 -2.00
N LEU A 108 10.28 11.13 -1.43
CA LEU A 108 9.57 10.09 -2.17
C LEU A 108 8.09 10.44 -2.36
N GLN A 109 7.53 10.01 -3.49
CA GLN A 109 6.08 10.03 -3.75
C GLN A 109 5.58 8.59 -3.85
N GLY A 110 4.49 8.30 -3.14
CA GLY A 110 3.90 6.96 -3.10
C GLY A 110 3.22 6.68 -1.77
N LYS A 111 2.63 5.48 -1.68
CA LYS A 111 2.03 4.96 -0.45
C LYS A 111 2.89 3.79 0.04
N ASN A 112 3.31 3.83 1.28
CA ASN A 112 3.89 2.67 1.95
C ASN A 112 2.79 1.99 2.76
N LEU A 113 2.61 0.68 2.55
CA LEU A 113 1.58 -0.11 3.20
C LEU A 113 2.24 -1.27 3.92
N LEU A 114 1.97 -1.38 5.22
CA LEU A 114 2.31 -2.54 6.03
C LEU A 114 1.03 -3.30 6.37
N ILE A 115 1.06 -4.62 6.18
CA ILE A 115 -0.06 -5.52 6.46
C ILE A 115 0.39 -6.49 7.52
N LEU A 116 -0.37 -6.59 8.61
CA LEU A 116 -0.11 -7.49 9.72
C LEU A 116 -1.31 -8.41 9.93
N LYS A 117 -1.07 -9.66 10.29
CA LYS A 117 -2.14 -10.56 10.73
C LYS A 117 -2.67 -10.07 12.06
N GLU A 118 -3.97 -10.24 12.30
CA GLU A 118 -4.59 -9.86 13.57
C GLU A 118 -3.85 -10.46 14.78
N ARG A 119 -3.50 -11.76 14.69
CA ARG A 119 -2.77 -12.45 15.76
C ARG A 119 -1.43 -11.78 16.07
N ASP A 120 -0.66 -11.42 15.05
CA ASP A 120 0.67 -10.82 15.25
C ASP A 120 0.55 -9.45 15.95
N VAL A 121 -0.46 -8.66 15.60
CA VAL A 121 -0.76 -7.40 16.29
C VAL A 121 -1.08 -7.63 17.77
N LYS A 122 -1.91 -8.64 18.09
CA LYS A 122 -2.23 -8.97 19.48
C LYS A 122 -1.00 -9.42 20.26
N VAL A 123 -0.14 -10.26 19.68
CA VAL A 123 1.11 -10.70 20.33
C VAL A 123 2.03 -9.51 20.62
N ILE A 124 2.27 -8.64 19.63
CA ILE A 124 3.18 -7.49 19.80
C ILE A 124 2.62 -6.54 20.87
N THR A 125 1.34 -6.22 20.80
CA THR A 125 0.72 -5.26 21.73
C THR A 125 0.59 -5.82 23.14
N ASP A 126 0.34 -7.12 23.31
CA ASP A 126 0.38 -7.78 24.62
C ASP A 126 1.77 -7.66 25.25
N LEU A 127 2.83 -7.94 24.50
CA LEU A 127 4.21 -7.77 24.98
C LEU A 127 4.51 -6.31 25.35
N MET A 128 4.04 -5.34 24.57
CA MET A 128 4.18 -3.91 24.90
C MET A 128 3.44 -3.53 26.19
N MET A 129 2.33 -4.20 26.50
CA MET A 129 1.56 -3.99 27.74
C MET A 129 2.08 -4.80 28.92
N GLY A 130 3.20 -5.51 28.76
CA GLY A 130 3.86 -6.29 29.81
C GLY A 130 3.35 -7.73 29.95
N GLY A 131 2.58 -8.22 28.99
CA GLY A 131 2.18 -9.62 28.87
C GLY A 131 3.29 -10.53 28.35
N ASP A 132 2.95 -11.79 28.08
CA ASP A 132 3.88 -12.83 27.61
C ASP A 132 3.68 -13.21 26.13
N GLY A 133 2.70 -12.62 25.46
CA GLY A 133 2.37 -12.84 24.06
C GLY A 133 1.67 -14.17 23.78
N THR A 134 1.27 -14.94 24.80
CA THR A 134 0.72 -16.30 24.61
C THR A 134 -0.80 -16.38 24.67
N ASN A 135 -1.46 -15.53 25.45
CA ASN A 135 -2.91 -15.59 25.71
C ASN A 135 -3.74 -14.65 24.81
N VAL A 136 -3.40 -14.62 23.53
CA VAL A 136 -3.97 -13.65 22.57
C VAL A 136 -5.17 -14.17 21.77
N ASP A 137 -5.44 -15.48 21.80
CA ASP A 137 -6.47 -16.11 20.96
C ASP A 137 -7.89 -15.73 21.39
N ASP A 138 -8.13 -15.62 22.69
CA ASP A 138 -9.44 -15.23 23.24
C ASP A 138 -9.62 -13.71 23.34
N THR A 139 -8.57 -12.94 23.04
CA THR A 139 -8.59 -11.48 23.12
C THR A 139 -9.06 -10.90 21.79
N GLU A 140 -10.10 -10.07 21.78
CA GLU A 140 -10.53 -9.38 20.55
C GLU A 140 -9.60 -8.21 20.19
N LEU A 141 -9.47 -7.93 18.90
CA LEU A 141 -8.76 -6.74 18.43
C LEU A 141 -9.55 -5.48 18.80
N SER A 142 -9.06 -4.72 19.79
CA SER A 142 -9.61 -3.45 20.24
C SER A 142 -8.85 -2.23 19.70
N ASP A 143 -9.43 -1.05 19.87
CA ASP A 143 -8.80 0.25 19.55
C ASP A 143 -7.48 0.48 20.32
N LEU A 144 -7.33 -0.13 21.49
CA LEU A 144 -6.09 -0.05 22.26
C LEU A 144 -4.95 -0.77 21.53
N HIS A 145 -5.22 -1.97 20.98
CA HIS A 145 -4.24 -2.70 20.17
C HIS A 145 -3.88 -1.91 18.91
N LEU A 146 -4.87 -1.34 18.23
CA LEU A 146 -4.65 -0.52 17.03
C LEU A 146 -3.81 0.73 17.33
N SER A 147 -4.04 1.38 18.47
CA SER A 147 -3.27 2.56 18.88
C SER A 147 -1.83 2.19 19.24
N ALA A 148 -1.65 1.11 20.00
CA ALA A 148 -0.33 0.64 20.42
C ALA A 148 0.52 0.21 19.23
N ILE A 149 -0.03 -0.55 18.29
CA ILE A 149 0.70 -0.99 17.10
C ILE A 149 1.03 0.18 16.17
N CYS A 150 0.12 1.15 16.00
CA CYS A 150 0.41 2.36 15.24
C CYS A 150 1.58 3.15 15.84
N GLU A 151 1.62 3.32 17.17
CA GLU A 151 2.75 3.98 17.83
C GLU A 151 4.05 3.21 17.67
N ALA A 152 4.02 1.88 17.84
CA ALA A 152 5.19 1.04 17.65
C ALA A 152 5.75 1.15 16.23
N MET A 153 4.88 1.06 15.22
CA MET A 153 5.28 1.19 13.83
C MET A 153 5.76 2.60 13.48
N ASN A 154 5.16 3.64 14.06
CA ASN A 154 5.62 5.02 13.88
C ASN A 154 7.04 5.22 14.43
N GLN A 155 7.37 4.59 15.57
CA GLN A 155 8.73 4.61 16.11
C GLN A 155 9.72 3.77 15.29
N MET A 156 9.31 2.58 14.88
CA MET A 156 10.13 1.69 14.03
C MET A 156 10.48 2.32 12.69
N MET A 157 9.53 2.98 12.04
CA MET A 157 9.72 3.58 10.72
C MET A 157 10.41 4.96 10.79
N GLY A 158 10.43 5.57 11.98
CA GLY A 158 11.08 6.85 12.23
C GLY A 158 12.53 6.78 12.69
N SER A 159 13.05 5.58 13.01
CA SER A 159 14.42 5.34 13.48
C SER A 159 15.42 5.13 12.34
#